data_AF-A0AB36SBE7-F1
#
_entry.id   AF-A0AB36SBE7-F1
#
_cell.length_a   1.000
_cell.length_b   1.000
_cell.length_c   1.000
_cell.angle_alpha   90.00
_cell.angle_beta   90.00
_cell.angle_gamma   90.00
#
_symmetry.space_group_name_H-M   'P 1'
#
loop_
_entity.id
_entity.type
_entity.pdbx_description
1 polymer ?
#
loop_
_entity_poly.entity_id
_entity_poly.type
_entity_poly.pdbx_seq_one_letter_code
_entity_poly.pdbx_strand_id
1 'polypeptide(L)'
;MLDVYGPNETLAFLATCNYNHQSIKFLTANLRLPKSIDKSIEVEKLIKNTKEGYSSDFTTNAKLIGIMNKWLMRSKNQGLNETLISLSKTNYRAKSIKLIVANLPFPETKDRATEAKRIIESTNKNVISKFKKDLPDLAEKKLDLHTLTNLIYSFDLPENDVKVLKKEAIVKTQEAIGRDVQADLNKKTLNDKMEQLQISVPNYIKQIQQEPNDIETYLDTMYLRQVKEKANIRTLPSNSPSVVTSKNKDTSHHR
;
A
#
# COMPACT_ATOMS: atom_id res chain seq x y z
N MET A 1 11.77 -10.35 44.02
CA MET A 1 12.12 -9.00 43.52
C MET A 1 12.62 -8.15 44.67
N LEU A 2 11.77 -7.84 45.65
CA LEU A 2 12.16 -7.06 46.83
C LEU A 2 13.36 -7.65 47.59
N ASP A 3 13.32 -8.96 47.88
CA ASP A 3 14.39 -9.63 48.64
C ASP A 3 15.69 -9.84 47.83
N VAL A 4 15.64 -9.63 46.51
CA VAL A 4 16.76 -9.91 45.60
C VAL A 4 17.41 -8.62 45.11
N TYR A 5 16.61 -7.58 44.86
CA TYR A 5 17.04 -6.32 44.23
C TYR A 5 16.82 -5.11 45.11
N GLY A 6 16.13 -5.26 46.24
CA GLY A 6 15.83 -4.15 47.13
C GLY A 6 14.57 -3.36 46.72
N PRO A 7 14.19 -2.40 47.57
CA PRO A 7 12.93 -1.67 47.45
C PRO A 7 12.88 -0.69 46.28
N ASN A 8 13.98 0.00 45.98
CA ASN A 8 14.02 1.00 44.91
C ASN A 8 13.82 0.35 43.53
N GLU A 9 14.53 -0.74 43.27
CA GLU A 9 14.45 -1.55 42.06
C GLU A 9 13.07 -2.19 41.90
N THR A 10 12.48 -2.64 43.01
CA THR A 10 11.13 -3.23 43.00
C THR A 10 10.06 -2.20 42.66
N LEU A 11 10.15 -0.99 43.20
CA LEU A 11 9.25 0.12 42.87
C LEU A 11 9.44 0.60 41.44
N ALA A 12 10.69 0.73 40.99
CA ALA A 12 11.00 1.06 39.60
C ALA A 12 10.42 0.02 38.62
N PHE A 13 10.46 -1.27 38.98
CA PHE A 13 9.80 -2.31 38.19
C PHE A 13 8.28 -2.17 38.20
N LEU A 14 7.64 -1.94 39.36
CA LEU A 14 6.19 -1.71 39.41
C LEU A 14 5.76 -0.52 38.55
N ALA A 15 6.58 0.53 38.45
CA ALA A 15 6.33 1.73 37.64
C ALA A 15 6.23 1.45 36.13
N THR A 16 6.80 0.33 35.72
CA THR A 16 6.95 -0.05 34.31
C THR A 16 5.99 -1.15 33.90
N CYS A 17 5.37 -1.81 34.87
CA CYS A 17 4.31 -2.78 34.63
C CYS A 17 3.02 -2.04 34.32
N ASN A 18 2.29 -2.44 33.27
CA ASN A 18 1.02 -1.83 32.87
C ASN A 18 -0.13 -2.24 33.82
N TYR A 19 0.04 -1.93 35.11
CA TYR A 19 -0.96 -2.16 36.14
C TYR A 19 -1.93 -0.99 36.18
N ASN A 20 -3.22 -1.30 36.29
CA ASN A 20 -4.21 -0.27 36.57
C ASN A 20 -3.96 0.34 37.97
N HIS A 21 -4.57 1.50 38.24
CA HIS A 21 -4.35 2.21 39.50
C HIS A 21 -4.66 1.36 40.75
N GLN A 22 -5.67 0.50 40.71
CA GLN A 22 -6.02 -0.36 41.84
C GLN A 22 -4.96 -1.43 42.08
N SER A 23 -4.46 -2.07 41.01
CA SER A 23 -3.36 -3.03 41.07
C SER A 23 -2.08 -2.39 41.63
N ILE A 24 -1.74 -1.16 41.24
CA ILE A 24 -0.58 -0.44 41.78
C ILE A 24 -0.74 -0.18 43.28
N LYS A 25 -1.91 0.36 43.70
CA LYS A 25 -2.21 0.60 45.12
C LYS A 25 -2.08 -0.68 45.94
N PHE A 26 -2.69 -1.76 45.45
CA PHE A 26 -2.66 -3.06 46.11
C PHE A 26 -1.23 -3.62 46.22
N LEU A 27 -0.48 -3.65 45.11
CA LEU A 27 0.87 -4.21 45.08
C LEU A 27 1.82 -3.42 45.98
N THR A 28 1.85 -2.09 45.87
CA THR A 28 2.75 -1.24 46.66
C THR A 28 2.40 -1.24 48.15
N ALA A 29 1.11 -1.29 48.53
CA ALA A 29 0.70 -1.41 49.92
C ALA A 29 1.23 -2.69 50.59
N ASN A 30 1.24 -3.78 49.84
CA ASN A 30 1.68 -5.11 50.30
C ASN A 30 3.20 -5.34 50.23
N LEU A 31 3.99 -4.40 49.67
CA LEU A 31 5.45 -4.49 49.72
C LEU A 31 5.98 -4.20 51.13
N ARG A 32 6.94 -4.99 51.62
CA ARG A 32 7.67 -4.72 52.87
C ARG A 32 8.81 -3.71 52.65
N LEU A 33 8.44 -2.46 52.39
CA LEU A 33 9.41 -1.37 52.18
C LEU A 33 10.01 -0.88 53.50
N PRO A 34 11.26 -0.37 53.50
CA PRO A 34 11.85 0.31 54.65
C PRO A 34 11.03 1.51 55.09
N LYS A 35 11.07 1.85 56.38
CA LYS A 35 10.36 3.02 56.95
C LYS A 35 10.77 4.36 56.33
N SER A 36 11.93 4.42 55.68
CA SER A 36 12.41 5.61 54.95
C SER A 36 11.68 5.86 53.64
N ILE A 37 10.89 4.90 53.14
CA ILE A 37 10.13 5.03 51.89
C ILE A 37 8.64 5.16 52.21
N ASP A 38 8.07 6.30 51.86
CA ASP A 38 6.63 6.54 51.99
C ASP A 38 5.87 5.85 50.86
N LYS A 39 5.09 4.83 51.23
CA LYS A 39 4.26 4.04 50.31
C LYS A 39 3.21 4.88 49.58
N SER A 40 2.61 5.87 50.24
CA SER A 40 1.56 6.69 49.65
C SER A 40 2.14 7.59 48.55
N ILE A 41 3.28 8.22 48.84
CA ILE A 41 3.99 9.06 47.86
C ILE A 41 4.44 8.24 46.66
N GLU A 42 5.00 7.04 46.88
CA GLU A 42 5.43 6.18 45.79
C GLU A 42 4.25 5.65 44.96
N VAL A 43 3.13 5.30 45.58
CA VAL A 43 1.90 4.95 44.86
C VAL A 43 1.45 6.08 43.93
N GLU A 44 1.44 7.33 44.39
CA GLU A 44 1.04 8.45 43.55
C GLU A 44 2.01 8.69 42.38
N LYS A 45 3.33 8.57 42.61
CA LYS A 45 4.33 8.63 41.54
C LYS A 45 4.09 7.53 40.49
N LEU A 46 3.84 6.30 40.94
CA LEU A 46 3.56 5.15 40.06
C LEU A 46 2.27 5.34 39.26
N ILE A 47 1.21 5.85 39.89
CA ILE A 47 -0.08 6.15 39.25
C ILE A 47 0.06 7.29 38.24
N LYS A 48 0.79 8.35 38.57
CA LYS A 48 1.02 9.47 37.65
C LYS A 48 1.76 9.01 36.40
N ASN A 49 2.76 8.16 36.58
CA ASN A 49 3.51 7.59 35.46
C ASN A 49 2.64 6.67 34.60
N THR A 50 1.69 5.92 35.18
CA THR A 50 0.85 4.94 34.44
C THR A 50 -0.26 5.53 33.55
N LYS A 51 -0.60 6.82 33.68
CA LYS A 51 -1.68 7.48 32.90
C LYS A 51 -1.44 7.59 31.39
N GLU A 52 -0.23 7.32 30.89
CA GLU A 52 0.12 7.56 29.47
C GLU A 52 -0.22 6.43 28.49
N GLY A 53 -1.14 5.51 28.80
CA GLY A 53 -1.55 4.45 27.85
C GLY A 53 -0.36 3.55 27.45
N TYR A 54 -0.01 2.61 28.32
CA TYR A 54 1.21 1.79 28.15
C TYR A 54 1.02 0.72 27.07
N SER A 55 1.44 1.04 25.85
CA SER A 55 1.73 0.02 24.85
C SER A 55 3.14 -0.53 25.12
N SER A 56 3.25 -1.64 25.86
CA SER A 56 4.52 -2.33 26.15
C SER A 56 4.73 -3.54 25.23
N ASP A 57 5.97 -3.93 24.94
CA ASP A 57 6.27 -5.13 24.12
C ASP A 57 5.88 -6.44 24.81
N PHE A 58 5.48 -6.35 26.08
CA PHE A 58 5.20 -7.46 26.94
C PHE A 58 3.68 -7.60 27.07
N THR A 59 3.12 -8.44 26.20
CA THR A 59 1.67 -8.63 26.09
C THR A 59 1.04 -9.31 27.32
N THR A 60 1.84 -9.92 28.20
CA THR A 60 1.43 -10.55 29.46
C THR A 60 2.49 -10.41 30.53
N ASN A 61 2.11 -10.52 31.81
CA ASN A 61 3.05 -10.52 32.94
C ASN A 61 4.05 -11.67 32.87
N ALA A 62 3.62 -12.86 32.43
CA ALA A 62 4.52 -14.00 32.25
C ALA A 62 5.59 -13.71 31.17
N LYS A 63 5.19 -13.09 30.06
CA LYS A 63 6.10 -12.69 28.98
C LYS A 63 7.06 -11.59 29.43
N LEU A 64 6.57 -10.64 30.22
CA LEU A 64 7.40 -9.62 30.86
C LEU A 64 8.50 -10.26 31.73
N ILE A 65 8.11 -11.09 32.70
CA ILE A 65 9.04 -11.76 33.62
C ILE A 65 10.04 -12.62 32.85
N GLY A 66 9.59 -13.37 31.85
CA GLY A 66 10.46 -14.19 31.01
C GLY A 66 11.51 -13.34 30.27
N ILE A 67 11.14 -12.18 29.75
CA ILE A 67 12.07 -11.28 29.06
C ILE A 67 13.04 -10.61 30.05
N MET A 68 12.57 -10.16 31.21
CA MET A 68 13.46 -9.62 32.26
C MET A 68 14.50 -10.64 32.68
N ASN A 69 14.07 -11.87 32.97
CA ASN A 69 14.98 -12.96 33.35
C ASN A 69 15.96 -13.28 32.23
N LYS A 70 15.52 -13.28 30.97
CA LYS A 70 16.41 -13.49 29.80
C LYS A 70 17.54 -12.46 29.76
N TRP A 71 17.22 -11.17 29.92
CA TRP A 71 18.23 -10.10 29.87
C TRP A 71 19.15 -10.09 31.09
N LEU A 72 18.59 -10.36 32.28
CA LEU A 72 19.38 -10.53 33.49
C LEU A 72 20.37 -11.70 33.36
N MET A 73 19.91 -12.86 32.89
CA MET A 73 20.77 -14.03 32.69
C MET A 73 21.85 -13.76 31.64
N ARG A 74 21.52 -13.03 30.57
CA ARG A 74 22.52 -12.58 29.61
C ARG A 74 23.58 -11.69 30.27
N SER A 75 23.18 -10.75 31.11
CA SER A 75 24.11 -9.89 31.85
C SER A 75 25.00 -10.66 32.81
N LYS A 76 24.49 -11.72 33.44
CA LYS A 76 25.28 -12.62 34.29
C LYS A 76 26.30 -13.44 33.47
N ASN A 77 25.91 -13.91 32.29
CA ASN A 77 26.72 -14.83 31.49
C ASN A 77 27.72 -14.13 30.56
N GLN A 78 27.39 -12.93 30.06
CA GLN A 78 28.17 -12.21 29.03
C GLN A 78 28.67 -10.85 29.51
N GLY A 79 28.27 -10.42 30.71
CA GLY A 79 28.56 -9.09 31.23
C GLY A 79 27.57 -8.02 30.76
N LEU A 80 27.57 -6.91 31.49
CA LEU A 80 26.63 -5.80 31.25
C LEU A 80 26.85 -5.17 29.87
N ASN A 81 28.08 -4.87 29.47
CA ASN A 81 28.37 -4.15 28.22
C ASN A 81 27.89 -4.92 26.98
N GLU A 82 28.18 -6.23 26.89
CA GLU A 82 27.69 -7.08 25.79
C GLU A 82 26.17 -7.20 25.78
N THR A 83 25.56 -7.19 26.97
CA THR A 83 24.11 -7.20 27.11
C THR A 83 23.49 -5.90 26.58
N LEU A 84 24.07 -4.74 26.89
CA LEU A 84 23.62 -3.44 26.38
C LEU A 84 23.80 -3.33 24.86
N ILE A 85 24.93 -3.81 24.31
CA ILE A 85 25.16 -3.89 22.85
C ILE A 85 24.14 -4.80 22.17
N SER A 86 23.81 -5.92 22.80
CA SER A 86 22.80 -6.84 22.25
C SER A 86 21.40 -6.25 22.31
N LEU A 87 21.11 -5.49 23.37
CA LEU A 87 19.83 -4.82 23.57
C LEU A 87 19.62 -3.68 22.55
N SER A 88 20.67 -2.94 22.18
CA SER A 88 20.60 -1.86 21.18
C SER A 88 20.29 -2.34 19.76
N LYS A 89 20.49 -3.63 19.48
CA LYS A 89 20.16 -4.29 18.19
C LYS A 89 18.72 -4.79 18.11
N THR A 90 17.92 -4.60 19.16
CA THR A 90 16.52 -5.02 19.19
C THR A 90 15.60 -3.97 18.56
N ASN A 91 14.32 -4.33 18.42
CA ASN A 91 13.24 -3.43 18.02
C ASN A 91 12.28 -3.15 19.19
N TYR A 92 12.78 -3.25 20.44
CA TYR A 92 11.95 -2.91 21.58
C TYR A 92 11.67 -1.41 21.63
N ARG A 93 10.48 -1.06 22.13
CA ARG A 93 10.06 0.32 22.33
C ARG A 93 10.78 0.96 23.50
N ALA A 94 10.81 2.29 23.51
CA ALA A 94 11.53 3.07 24.50
C ALA A 94 11.15 2.69 25.94
N LYS A 95 9.84 2.54 26.22
CA LYS A 95 9.32 2.09 27.52
C LYS A 95 9.84 0.70 27.91
N SER A 96 9.85 -0.26 26.98
CA SER A 96 10.37 -1.61 27.20
C SER A 96 11.88 -1.60 27.49
N ILE A 97 12.65 -0.77 26.77
CA ILE A 97 14.09 -0.59 27.02
C ILE A 97 14.35 -0.02 28.42
N LYS A 98 13.64 1.04 28.82
CA LYS A 98 13.75 1.61 30.17
C LYS A 98 13.52 0.54 31.24
N LEU A 99 12.51 -0.30 31.04
CA LEU A 99 12.19 -1.41 31.94
C LEU A 99 13.31 -2.45 32.01
N ILE A 100 13.80 -2.93 30.86
CA ILE A 100 14.90 -3.89 30.81
C ILE A 100 16.13 -3.31 31.52
N VAL A 101 16.54 -2.09 31.16
CA VAL A 101 17.74 -1.43 31.69
C VAL A 101 17.62 -1.18 33.21
N ALA A 102 16.43 -0.84 33.71
CA ALA A 102 16.18 -0.68 35.15
C ALA A 102 16.42 -1.97 35.97
N ASN A 103 16.33 -3.14 35.34
CA ASN A 103 16.47 -4.45 35.99
C ASN A 103 17.83 -5.12 35.73
N LEU A 104 18.76 -4.42 35.07
CA LEU A 104 20.11 -4.91 34.85
C LEU A 104 21.04 -4.47 36.00
N PRO A 105 22.07 -5.28 36.34
CA PRO A 105 23.01 -4.98 37.41
C PRO A 105 24.02 -3.93 36.95
N PHE A 106 23.66 -2.65 37.08
CA PHE A 106 24.55 -1.52 36.79
C PHE A 106 25.49 -1.26 37.97
N PRO A 107 26.81 -1.07 37.72
CA PRO A 107 27.71 -0.57 38.75
C PRO A 107 27.42 0.91 39.04
N GLU A 108 27.71 1.36 40.26
CA GLU A 108 27.50 2.75 40.69
C GLU A 108 28.22 3.78 39.80
N THR A 109 29.32 3.37 39.17
CA THR A 109 30.15 4.20 38.28
C THR A 109 29.53 4.44 36.91
N LYS A 110 28.43 3.75 36.55
CA LYS A 110 27.82 3.84 35.22
C LYS A 110 26.42 4.47 35.32
N ASP A 111 26.23 5.60 34.64
CA ASP A 111 24.92 6.23 34.56
C ASP A 111 23.93 5.41 33.71
N ARG A 112 22.98 4.80 34.41
CA ARG A 112 21.90 4.02 33.84
C ARG A 112 21.00 4.84 32.92
N ALA A 113 20.75 6.11 33.24
CA ALA A 113 19.83 6.96 32.47
C ALA A 113 20.42 7.31 31.09
N THR A 114 21.70 7.70 31.05
CA THR A 114 22.42 7.95 29.80
C THR A 114 22.49 6.69 28.93
N GLU A 115 22.78 5.53 29.53
CA GLU A 115 22.84 4.26 28.79
C GLU A 115 21.48 3.84 28.23
N ALA A 116 20.40 4.00 29.00
CA ALA A 116 19.04 3.78 28.51
C ALA A 116 18.74 4.68 27.30
N LYS A 117 19.07 5.97 27.37
CA LYS A 117 18.86 6.93 26.27
C LYS A 117 19.59 6.50 25.00
N ARG A 118 20.87 6.13 25.12
CA ARG A 118 21.70 5.65 23.99
C ARG A 118 21.11 4.41 23.32
N ILE A 119 20.61 3.47 24.12
CA ILE A 119 19.98 2.24 23.61
C ILE A 119 18.67 2.59 22.90
N ILE A 120 17.83 3.45 23.49
CA ILE A 120 16.57 3.89 22.89
C ILE A 120 16.80 4.54 21.52
N GLU A 121 17.80 5.41 21.40
CA GLU A 121 18.15 6.02 20.11
C GLU A 121 18.54 4.97 19.06
N SER A 122 19.25 3.91 19.48
CA SER A 122 19.64 2.81 18.60
C SER A 122 18.44 1.94 18.20
N THR A 123 17.58 1.58 19.15
CA THR A 123 16.39 0.75 18.87
C THR A 123 15.36 1.51 18.03
N ASN A 124 15.20 2.81 18.24
CA ASN A 124 14.34 3.66 17.41
C ASN A 124 14.78 3.63 15.94
N LYS A 125 16.10 3.70 15.67
CA LYS A 125 16.64 3.56 14.30
C LYS A 125 16.27 2.21 13.69
N ASN A 126 16.34 1.12 14.47
CA ASN A 126 15.98 -0.21 13.99
C ASN A 126 14.47 -0.32 13.70
N VAL A 127 13.62 0.22 14.59
CA VAL A 127 12.16 0.28 14.40
C VAL A 127 11.79 1.06 13.15
N ILE A 128 12.41 2.25 12.96
CA ILE A 128 12.21 3.08 11.77
C ILE A 128 12.67 2.32 10.51
N SER A 129 13.85 1.70 10.53
CA SER A 129 14.39 0.94 9.41
C SER A 129 13.46 -0.22 9.02
N LYS A 130 12.96 -0.97 10.02
CA LYS A 130 12.00 -2.05 9.80
C LYS A 130 10.69 -1.52 9.23
N PHE A 131 10.14 -0.45 9.79
CA PHE A 131 8.91 0.17 9.28
C PHE A 131 9.06 0.58 7.81
N LYS A 132 10.17 1.25 7.46
CA LYS A 132 10.44 1.67 6.07
C LYS A 132 10.60 0.48 5.12
N LYS A 133 11.18 -0.63 5.60
CA LYS A 133 11.27 -1.87 4.83
C LYS A 133 9.89 -2.49 4.56
N ASP A 134 9.02 -2.48 5.56
CA ASP A 134 7.67 -3.05 5.49
C ASP A 134 6.65 -2.09 4.83
N LEU A 135 7.06 -0.84 4.56
CA LEU A 135 6.18 0.22 4.08
C LEU A 135 5.54 -0.06 2.70
N PRO A 136 6.25 -0.62 1.70
CA PRO A 136 5.62 -0.97 0.43
C PRO A 136 4.45 -1.95 0.62
N ASP A 137 4.63 -3.01 1.41
CA ASP A 137 3.58 -4.00 1.67
C ASP A 137 2.40 -3.40 2.48
N LEU A 138 2.69 -2.46 3.38
CA LEU A 138 1.66 -1.72 4.11
C LEU A 138 0.86 -0.79 3.18
N ALA A 139 1.51 -0.15 2.22
CA ALA A 139 0.86 0.73 1.25
C ALA A 139 -0.12 -0.03 0.34
N GLU A 140 0.25 -1.25 -0.07
CA GLU A 140 -0.64 -2.13 -0.88
C GLU A 140 -1.92 -2.52 -0.13
N LYS A 141 -1.90 -2.53 1.21
CA LYS A 141 -3.09 -2.78 2.03
C LYS A 141 -4.06 -1.60 2.08
N LYS A 142 -3.65 -0.42 1.61
CA LYS A 142 -4.47 0.80 1.53
C LYS A 142 -5.20 1.11 2.85
N LEU A 143 -4.47 0.99 3.95
CA LEU A 143 -5.01 1.29 5.28
C LEU A 143 -5.50 2.75 5.31
N ASP A 144 -6.61 2.99 5.99
CA ASP A 144 -7.09 4.35 6.20
C ASP A 144 -6.09 5.15 7.07
N LEU A 145 -6.17 6.48 6.97
CA LEU A 145 -5.25 7.38 7.66
C LEU A 145 -5.26 7.21 9.18
N HIS A 146 -6.40 6.89 9.77
CA HIS A 146 -6.53 6.70 11.22
C HIS A 146 -5.79 5.43 11.66
N THR A 147 -6.02 4.32 10.95
CA THR A 147 -5.33 3.04 11.21
C THR A 147 -3.81 3.17 11.04
N LEU A 148 -3.36 3.79 9.96
CA LEU A 148 -1.93 4.03 9.70
C LEU A 148 -1.31 4.92 10.79
N THR A 149 -2.02 5.97 11.19
CA THR A 149 -1.59 6.89 12.23
C THR A 149 -1.45 6.18 13.58
N ASN A 150 -2.42 5.35 13.95
CA ASN A 150 -2.38 4.57 15.19
C ASN A 150 -1.24 3.55 15.19
N LEU A 151 -0.98 2.90 14.05
CA LEU A 151 0.15 2.01 13.88
C LEU A 151 1.47 2.74 14.16
N ILE A 152 1.68 3.92 13.55
CA ILE A 152 2.92 4.69 13.74
C ILE A 152 3.07 5.16 15.19
N TYR A 153 1.99 5.64 15.81
CA TYR A 153 2.02 6.05 17.23
C TYR A 153 2.29 4.88 18.18
N SER A 154 1.91 3.65 17.81
CA SER A 154 2.16 2.47 18.65
C SER A 154 3.65 2.17 18.90
N PHE A 155 4.55 2.72 18.06
CA PHE A 155 5.99 2.54 18.17
C PHE A 155 6.66 3.44 19.23
N ASP A 156 5.95 4.41 19.82
CA ASP A 156 6.50 5.29 20.89
C ASP A 156 7.78 6.03 20.45
N LEU A 157 7.80 6.49 19.19
CA LEU A 157 8.92 7.22 18.59
C LEU A 157 8.86 8.72 18.91
N PRO A 158 10.00 9.45 18.83
CA PRO A 158 10.02 10.91 18.92
C PRO A 158 9.07 11.58 17.92
N GLU A 159 8.49 12.71 18.31
CA GLU A 159 7.44 13.39 17.53
C GLU A 159 7.89 13.72 16.09
N ASN A 160 9.14 14.14 15.92
CA ASN A 160 9.70 14.44 14.61
C ASN A 160 9.78 13.20 13.73
N ASP A 161 10.20 12.06 14.27
CA ASP A 161 10.27 10.80 13.54
C ASP A 161 8.87 10.32 13.14
N VAL A 162 7.89 10.46 14.04
CA VAL A 162 6.48 10.16 13.76
C VAL A 162 5.95 11.01 12.60
N LYS A 163 6.22 12.32 12.59
CA LYS A 163 5.80 13.22 11.51
C LYS A 163 6.40 12.82 10.17
N VAL A 164 7.69 12.48 10.15
CA VAL A 164 8.39 12.02 8.93
C VAL A 164 7.78 10.71 8.42
N LEU A 165 7.63 9.70 9.30
CA LEU A 165 7.07 8.40 8.92
C LEU A 165 5.64 8.51 8.39
N LYS A 166 4.81 9.37 9.00
CA LYS A 166 3.45 9.62 8.50
C LYS A 166 3.46 10.16 7.07
N LYS A 167 4.30 11.17 6.81
CA LYS A 167 4.41 11.77 5.46
C LYS A 167 4.86 10.72 4.44
N GLU A 168 5.90 9.96 4.76
CA GLU A 168 6.41 8.89 3.90
C GLU A 168 5.33 7.83 3.60
N ALA A 169 4.59 7.42 4.63
CA ALA A 169 3.58 6.38 4.49
C ALA A 169 2.34 6.84 3.69
N ILE A 170 1.92 8.10 3.86
CA ILE A 170 0.87 8.70 3.04
C ILE A 170 1.27 8.72 1.58
N VAL A 171 2.48 9.22 1.27
CA VAL A 171 2.99 9.30 -0.11
C VAL A 171 3.04 7.91 -0.74
N LYS A 172 3.58 6.90 -0.04
CA LYS A 172 3.63 5.53 -0.56
C LYS A 172 2.26 4.91 -0.79
N THR A 173 1.30 5.20 0.07
CA THR A 173 -0.10 4.75 -0.11
C THR A 173 -0.76 5.43 -1.31
N GLN A 174 -0.52 6.73 -1.50
CA GLN A 174 -0.99 7.47 -2.67
C GLN A 174 -0.40 6.92 -3.97
N GLU A 175 0.89 6.58 -3.99
CA GLU A 175 1.54 5.94 -5.13
C GLU A 175 0.90 4.58 -5.46
N ALA A 176 0.58 3.76 -4.46
CA ALA A 176 -0.10 2.47 -4.65
C ALA A 176 -1.50 2.65 -5.24
N ILE A 177 -2.30 3.56 -4.68
CA ILE A 177 -3.61 3.91 -5.22
C ILE A 177 -3.50 4.44 -6.65
N GLY A 178 -2.51 5.29 -6.93
CA GLY A 178 -2.28 5.84 -8.27
C GLY A 178 -1.95 4.77 -9.31
N ARG A 179 -1.15 3.74 -8.94
CA ARG A 179 -0.89 2.60 -9.82
C ARG A 179 -2.17 1.85 -10.17
N ASP A 180 -3.04 1.59 -9.20
CA ASP A 180 -4.29 0.87 -9.43
C ASP A 180 -5.28 1.67 -10.27
N VAL A 181 -5.42 2.96 -9.98
CA VAL A 181 -6.25 3.87 -10.79
C VAL A 181 -5.77 3.89 -12.23
N GLN A 182 -4.45 3.94 -12.46
CA GLN A 182 -3.89 3.90 -13.81
C GLN A 182 -4.13 2.55 -14.49
N ALA A 183 -4.03 1.44 -13.75
CA ALA A 183 -4.33 0.11 -14.27
C ALA A 183 -5.81 -0.01 -14.70
N ASP A 184 -6.72 0.50 -13.88
CA ASP A 184 -8.16 0.54 -14.18
C ASP A 184 -8.47 1.44 -15.37
N LEU A 185 -7.85 2.62 -15.48
CA LEU A 185 -7.99 3.51 -16.64
C LEU A 185 -7.52 2.82 -17.93
N ASN A 186 -6.38 2.13 -17.88
CA ASN A 186 -5.84 1.41 -19.02
C ASN A 186 -6.78 0.27 -19.45
N LYS A 187 -7.34 -0.46 -18.48
CA LYS A 187 -8.33 -1.53 -18.74
C LYS A 187 -9.61 -0.98 -19.35
N LYS A 188 -10.13 0.14 -18.84
CA LYS A 188 -11.31 0.82 -19.41
C LYS A 188 -11.05 1.28 -20.84
N THR A 189 -9.91 1.92 -21.07
CA THR A 189 -9.50 2.37 -22.42
C THR A 189 -9.39 1.19 -23.40
N LEU A 190 -8.88 0.05 -22.95
CA LEU A 190 -8.82 -1.17 -23.76
C LEU A 190 -10.23 -1.69 -24.09
N ASN A 191 -11.12 -1.74 -23.11
CA ASN A 191 -12.51 -2.16 -23.30
C ASN A 191 -13.26 -1.23 -24.26
N ASP A 192 -13.13 0.08 -24.11
CA ASP A 192 -13.77 1.07 -24.99
C ASP A 192 -13.28 0.90 -26.45
N LYS A 193 -11.97 0.63 -26.65
CA LYS A 193 -11.42 0.31 -27.97
C LYS A 193 -11.95 -1.01 -28.52
N MET A 194 -12.11 -2.04 -27.69
CA MET A 194 -12.70 -3.32 -28.10
C MET A 194 -14.17 -3.17 -28.49
N GLU A 195 -14.95 -2.38 -27.76
CA GLU A 195 -16.36 -2.12 -28.07
C GLU A 195 -16.49 -1.34 -29.39
N GLN A 196 -15.65 -0.33 -29.62
CA GLN A 196 -15.60 0.36 -30.92
C GLN A 196 -15.23 -0.58 -32.07
N LEU A 197 -14.29 -1.50 -31.86
CA LEU A 197 -13.95 -2.53 -32.86
C LEU A 197 -15.12 -3.49 -33.08
N GLN A 198 -15.84 -3.90 -32.03
CA GLN A 198 -17.03 -4.75 -32.15
C GLN A 198 -18.20 -4.08 -32.86
N ILE A 199 -18.30 -2.75 -32.84
CA ILE A 199 -19.32 -1.99 -33.58
C ILE A 199 -18.86 -1.72 -35.02
N SER A 200 -17.60 -1.31 -35.20
CA SER A 200 -17.06 -0.92 -36.52
C SER A 200 -16.85 -2.11 -37.45
N VAL A 201 -16.40 -3.27 -36.95
CA VAL A 201 -16.15 -4.46 -37.78
C VAL A 201 -17.43 -4.98 -38.46
N PRO A 202 -18.57 -5.20 -37.76
CA PRO A 202 -19.82 -5.59 -38.41
C PRO A 202 -20.39 -4.53 -39.36
N ASN A 203 -20.24 -3.24 -39.04
CA ASN A 203 -20.68 -2.16 -39.93
C ASN A 203 -19.85 -2.10 -41.21
N TYR A 204 -18.53 -2.29 -41.12
CA TYR A 204 -17.64 -2.41 -42.27
C TYR A 204 -17.96 -3.65 -43.12
N ILE A 205 -18.21 -4.80 -42.48
CA ILE A 205 -18.67 -6.02 -43.18
C ILE A 205 -20.01 -5.77 -43.91
N LYS A 206 -20.96 -5.06 -43.28
CA LYS A 206 -22.23 -4.68 -43.93
C LYS A 206 -22.04 -3.73 -45.10
N GLN A 207 -21.12 -2.77 -45.02
CA GLN A 207 -20.80 -1.88 -46.14
C GLN A 207 -20.24 -2.67 -47.34
N ILE A 208 -19.29 -3.58 -47.09
CA ILE A 208 -18.75 -4.45 -48.14
C ILE A 208 -19.82 -5.39 -48.72
N GLN A 209 -20.81 -5.81 -47.91
CA GLN A 209 -21.95 -6.63 -48.35
C GLN A 209 -23.09 -5.83 -49.01
N GLN A 210 -23.09 -4.50 -48.93
CA GLN A 210 -24.00 -3.62 -49.67
C GLN A 210 -23.41 -3.16 -51.02
N GLU A 211 -22.08 -3.06 -51.12
CA GLU A 211 -21.35 -2.82 -52.37
C GLU A 211 -21.16 -4.01 -53.38
N PRO A 212 -21.59 -5.28 -53.16
CA PRO A 212 -21.45 -6.35 -54.16
C PRO A 212 -22.24 -6.03 -55.44
N ASN A 213 -23.39 -5.35 -55.29
CA ASN A 213 -24.25 -5.03 -56.40
C ASN A 213 -23.59 -4.05 -57.38
N ASP A 214 -22.70 -3.16 -56.96
CA ASP A 214 -22.08 -2.19 -57.89
C ASP A 214 -20.95 -2.83 -58.71
N ILE A 215 -20.22 -3.79 -58.14
CA ILE A 215 -19.19 -4.54 -58.86
C ILE A 215 -19.83 -5.57 -59.80
N GLU A 216 -20.84 -6.32 -59.36
CA GLU A 216 -21.60 -7.24 -60.22
C GLU A 216 -22.33 -6.49 -61.33
N THR A 217 -23.00 -5.37 -61.01
CA THR A 217 -23.68 -4.54 -62.04
C THR A 217 -22.67 -3.95 -63.02
N TYR A 218 -21.50 -3.51 -62.59
CA TYR A 218 -20.45 -3.03 -63.50
C TYR A 218 -19.92 -4.13 -64.42
N LEU A 219 -19.69 -5.34 -63.89
CA LEU A 219 -19.25 -6.50 -64.66
C LEU A 219 -20.32 -6.95 -65.67
N ASP A 220 -21.59 -7.00 -65.26
CA ASP A 220 -22.71 -7.30 -66.16
C ASP A 220 -22.86 -6.24 -67.25
N THR A 221 -22.72 -4.96 -66.90
CA THR A 221 -22.77 -3.85 -67.87
C THR A 221 -21.63 -3.95 -68.87
N MET A 222 -20.43 -4.32 -68.42
CA MET A 222 -19.27 -4.52 -69.29
C MET A 222 -19.41 -5.75 -70.18
N TYR A 223 -19.95 -6.84 -69.66
CA TYR A 223 -20.24 -8.05 -70.42
C TYR A 223 -21.30 -7.79 -71.50
N LEU A 224 -22.41 -7.13 -71.15
CA LEU A 224 -23.45 -6.72 -72.10
C LEU A 224 -22.92 -5.79 -73.20
N ARG A 225 -22.00 -4.88 -72.87
CA ARG A 225 -21.38 -3.99 -73.87
C ARG A 225 -20.53 -4.79 -74.87
N GLN A 226 -19.71 -5.73 -74.41
CA GLN A 226 -18.90 -6.60 -75.29
C GLN A 226 -19.76 -7.50 -76.18
N VAL A 227 -20.86 -8.04 -75.67
CA VAL A 227 -21.78 -8.87 -76.46
C VAL A 227 -22.43 -8.05 -77.58
N LYS A 228 -22.85 -6.80 -77.30
CA LYS A 228 -23.41 -5.89 -78.30
C LYS A 228 -22.39 -5.48 -79.37
N GLU A 229 -21.16 -5.18 -78.98
CA GLU A 229 -20.08 -4.87 -79.93
C GLU A 229 -19.77 -6.04 -80.86
N LYS A 230 -19.71 -7.28 -80.34
CA LYS A 230 -19.53 -8.48 -81.15
C LYS A 230 -20.70 -8.77 -82.10
N ALA A 231 -21.92 -8.42 -81.71
CA ALA A 231 -23.09 -8.56 -82.57
C ALA A 231 -23.09 -7.57 -83.75
N ASN A 232 -22.64 -6.32 -83.52
CA ASN A 232 -22.55 -5.29 -84.58
C ASN A 232 -21.43 -5.53 -85.61
N ILE A 233 -20.44 -6.37 -85.30
CA ILE A 233 -19.35 -6.70 -86.25
C ILE A 233 -19.80 -7.75 -87.31
N ARG A 234 -20.94 -8.43 -87.12
CA ARG A 234 -21.39 -9.52 -88.00
C ARG A 234 -22.29 -9.12 -89.17
N THR A 235 -22.64 -7.85 -89.35
CA THR A 235 -23.45 -7.41 -90.50
C THR A 235 -22.72 -6.37 -91.34
N LEU A 236 -21.86 -6.86 -92.23
CA LEU A 236 -21.51 -6.19 -93.49
C LEU A 236 -21.94 -7.12 -94.63
N PRO A 237 -22.70 -6.62 -95.62
CA PRO A 237 -22.21 -6.72 -97.00
C PRO A 237 -22.46 -5.40 -97.77
N SER A 238 -21.47 -4.89 -98.51
CA SER A 238 -21.08 -5.25 -99.89
C SER A 238 -21.87 -4.48 -100.96
N ASN A 239 -21.21 -3.45 -101.51
CA ASN A 239 -21.25 -2.87 -102.86
C ASN A 239 -22.46 -3.17 -103.80
N SER A 240 -23.20 -2.09 -104.09
CA SER A 240 -23.64 -1.49 -105.39
C SER A 240 -23.98 -2.39 -106.62
N PRO A 241 -24.79 -1.96 -107.63
CA PRO A 241 -25.25 -0.58 -107.91
C PRO A 241 -26.67 -0.40 -108.54
N SER A 242 -27.06 0.87 -108.72
CA SER A 242 -27.87 1.44 -109.82
C SER A 242 -29.42 1.51 -109.78
N VAL A 243 -29.88 2.67 -110.26
CA VAL A 243 -31.14 3.02 -110.98
C VAL A 243 -32.30 3.65 -110.20
N VAL A 244 -32.28 5.00 -110.19
CA VAL A 244 -33.29 5.95 -110.72
C VAL A 244 -34.76 5.51 -110.88
N THR A 245 -35.70 6.23 -110.23
CA THR A 245 -36.93 6.91 -110.77
C THR A 245 -37.90 7.15 -109.60
N SER A 246 -38.14 8.39 -109.14
CA SER A 246 -39.05 9.43 -109.65
C SER A 246 -40.48 9.40 -109.07
N LYS A 247 -40.91 10.59 -108.61
CA LYS A 247 -42.28 11.16 -108.52
C LYS A 247 -43.08 11.08 -107.21
N ASN A 248 -43.06 12.23 -106.53
CA ASN A 248 -44.19 13.16 -106.31
C ASN A 248 -45.51 12.66 -105.69
N LYS A 249 -45.86 13.20 -104.52
CA LYS A 249 -46.86 14.28 -104.24
C LYS A 249 -47.22 14.19 -102.74
N ASP A 250 -46.92 15.15 -101.87
CA ASP A 250 -47.35 16.57 -101.78
C ASP A 250 -48.72 16.79 -101.12
N THR A 251 -48.75 17.83 -100.28
CA THR A 251 -49.86 18.54 -99.60
C THR A 251 -50.50 17.93 -98.34
N SER A 252 -50.94 18.68 -97.30
CA SER A 252 -50.85 20.11 -96.89
C SER A 252 -51.77 20.34 -95.66
N HIS A 253 -51.55 21.44 -94.92
CA HIS A 253 -52.40 22.21 -93.96
C HIS A 253 -52.22 21.90 -92.46
N HIS A 254 -52.08 22.87 -91.53
CA HIS A 254 -52.29 24.34 -91.47
C HIS A 254 -51.07 24.99 -90.74
N ARG A 255 -50.71 26.27 -90.84
CA ARG A 255 -51.45 27.53 -91.05
C ARG A 255 -50.49 28.61 -91.53
#